data_AF-A0A650CMA7-F1
#
_entry.id   AF-A0A650CMA7-F1
#
_cell.length_a   1.000
_cell.length_b   1.000
_cell.length_c   1.000
_cell.angle_alpha   90.00
_cell.angle_beta   90.00
_cell.angle_gamma   90.00
#
_symmetry.space_group_name_H-M   'P 1'
#
loop_
_entity.id
_entity.type
_entity.pdbx_description
1 polymer ?
#
loop_
_entity_poly.entity_id
_entity_poly.type
_entity_poly.pdbx_seq_one_letter_code
_entity_poly.pdbx_strand_id
1 'polypeptide(L)'
;MSSTTRWIPKWKTIQLSIENKTVDVCFDEISQLYACPICTPICKKGGIPDYGAYFFTVDDLKDHLEAHKESLWSKKTRRVEEEEEEEKVRVEEEEEEDENQD
;
A
#
# COMPACT_ATOMS: atom_id res chain seq x y z
N MET A 1 -29.50 28.93 6.95
CA MET A 1 -29.27 27.52 6.56
C MET A 1 -27.76 27.31 6.58
N SER A 2 -27.24 26.44 7.45
CA SER A 2 -25.80 26.17 7.49
C SER A 2 -25.38 25.46 6.21
N SER A 3 -24.81 26.20 5.28
CA SER A 3 -24.16 25.64 4.09
C SER A 3 -22.83 25.06 4.54
N THR A 4 -22.81 23.78 4.94
CA THR A 4 -21.54 23.08 5.12
C THR A 4 -20.89 22.94 3.75
N THR A 5 -19.72 23.53 3.56
CA THR A 5 -18.88 23.37 2.35
C THR A 5 -18.17 22.01 2.31
N ARG A 6 -18.45 21.13 3.27
CA ARG A 6 -17.89 19.78 3.26
C ARG A 6 -18.49 18.96 2.12
N TRP A 7 -17.61 18.31 1.38
CA TRP A 7 -17.98 17.32 0.39
C TRP A 7 -18.76 16.18 1.05
N ILE A 8 -19.91 15.82 0.46
CA ILE A 8 -20.76 14.72 0.88
C ILE A 8 -20.80 13.72 -0.29
N PRO A 9 -20.00 12.64 -0.25
CA PRO A 9 -19.95 11.65 -1.33
C PRO A 9 -21.21 10.78 -1.37
N LYS A 10 -21.54 10.30 -2.56
CA LYS A 10 -22.56 9.27 -2.80
C LYS A 10 -21.88 8.03 -3.35
N TRP A 11 -21.54 7.12 -2.44
CA TRP A 11 -20.80 5.91 -2.76
C TRP A 11 -21.62 4.88 -3.53
N LYS A 12 -21.00 4.30 -4.55
CA LYS A 12 -21.47 3.14 -5.29
C LYS A 12 -20.33 2.13 -5.39
N THR A 13 -20.60 0.89 -5.01
CA THR A 13 -19.63 -0.19 -5.21
C THR A 13 -19.63 -0.60 -6.66
N ILE A 14 -18.46 -0.58 -7.29
CA ILE A 14 -18.24 -1.09 -8.64
C ILE A 14 -17.20 -2.20 -8.60
N GLN A 15 -17.35 -3.16 -9.49
CA GLN A 15 -16.46 -4.30 -9.58
C GLN A 15 -15.47 -4.06 -10.72
N LEU A 16 -14.18 -4.04 -10.41
CA LEU A 16 -13.11 -3.89 -11.39
C LEU A 16 -12.37 -5.20 -11.57
N SER A 17 -11.93 -5.49 -12.79
CA SER A 17 -11.05 -6.63 -13.08
C SER A 17 -9.60 -6.18 -13.05
N ILE A 18 -8.80 -6.77 -12.16
CA ILE A 18 -7.37 -6.51 -11.98
C ILE A 18 -6.66 -7.87 -11.98
N GLU A 19 -5.78 -8.12 -12.96
CA GLU A 19 -4.97 -9.35 -13.06
C GLU A 19 -5.77 -10.66 -12.86
N ASN A 20 -6.91 -10.79 -13.53
CA ASN A 20 -7.84 -11.93 -13.43
C ASN A 20 -8.55 -12.09 -12.07
N LYS A 21 -8.49 -11.09 -11.20
CA LYS A 21 -9.27 -11.03 -9.95
C LYS A 21 -10.27 -9.88 -10.04
N THR A 22 -11.46 -10.11 -9.52
CA THR A 22 -12.47 -9.05 -9.41
C THR A 22 -12.35 -8.38 -8.05
N VAL A 23 -12.21 -7.06 -8.04
CA VAL A 23 -12.04 -6.25 -6.84
C VAL A 23 -13.18 -5.25 -6.73
N ASP A 24 -13.82 -5.24 -5.57
CA ASP A 24 -14.88 -4.29 -5.26
C ASP A 24 -14.29 -2.98 -4.74
N VAL A 25 -14.49 -1.92 -5.51
CA VAL A 25 -14.02 -0.56 -5.21
C VAL A 25 -15.19 0.40 -5.09
N CYS A 26 -14.96 1.56 -4.49
CA CYS A 26 -15.99 2.57 -4.31
C CYS A 26 -15.86 3.66 -5.36
N PHE A 27 -16.98 4.09 -5.92
CA PHE A 27 -17.09 5.23 -6.84
C PHE A 27 -18.03 6.27 -6.23
N ASP A 28 -17.61 7.52 -6.18
CA ASP A 28 -18.50 8.63 -5.80
C ASP A 28 -19.26 9.13 -7.02
N GLU A 29 -20.58 8.97 -7.03
CA GLU A 29 -21.43 9.46 -8.12
C GLU A 29 -21.49 10.99 -8.21
N ILE A 30 -21.10 11.72 -7.15
CA ILE A 30 -21.16 13.19 -7.11
C ILE A 30 -19.87 13.80 -7.66
N SER A 31 -18.72 13.44 -7.10
CA SER A 31 -17.42 13.95 -7.55
C SER A 31 -16.83 13.17 -8.73
N GLN A 32 -17.43 12.04 -9.09
CA GLN A 32 -16.92 11.11 -10.10
C GLN A 32 -15.52 10.57 -9.79
N LEU A 33 -15.18 10.48 -8.51
CA LEU A 33 -13.91 9.97 -8.03
C LEU A 33 -13.99 8.49 -7.66
N TYR A 34 -12.95 7.76 -7.98
CA TYR A 34 -12.73 6.40 -7.50
C TYR A 34 -11.99 6.43 -6.16
N ALA A 35 -12.45 5.66 -5.19
CA ALA A 35 -11.83 5.56 -3.87
C ALA A 35 -11.24 4.16 -3.65
N CYS A 36 -10.01 4.13 -3.14
CA CYS A 36 -9.37 2.88 -2.77
C CYS A 36 -10.06 2.27 -1.54
N PRO A 37 -10.60 1.04 -1.60
CA PRO A 37 -11.30 0.41 -0.48
C PRO A 37 -10.37 0.06 0.70
N ILE A 38 -9.04 0.04 0.48
CA ILE A 38 -8.03 -0.21 1.52
C ILE A 38 -7.74 1.09 2.28
N CYS A 39 -7.50 2.20 1.57
CA CYS A 39 -7.24 3.51 2.18
C CYS A 39 -8.50 4.16 2.77
N THR A 40 -9.68 3.89 2.20
CA THR A 40 -10.95 4.51 2.58
C THR A 40 -12.00 3.44 2.85
N PRO A 41 -11.85 2.63 3.91
CA PRO A 41 -12.74 1.48 4.17
C PRO A 41 -14.19 1.90 4.46
N ILE A 42 -14.40 3.14 4.90
CA ILE A 42 -15.74 3.67 5.22
C ILE A 42 -16.60 3.90 3.97
N CYS A 43 -16.01 3.97 2.77
CA CYS A 43 -16.75 4.12 1.52
C CYS A 43 -17.72 2.94 1.30
N LYS A 44 -17.32 1.73 1.71
CA LYS A 44 -18.17 0.53 1.66
C LYS A 44 -19.35 0.58 2.63
N LYS A 45 -19.25 1.41 3.67
CA LYS A 45 -20.31 1.59 4.69
C LYS A 45 -21.20 2.80 4.41
N GLY A 46 -20.94 3.55 3.33
CA GLY A 46 -21.75 4.73 2.99
C GLY A 46 -21.46 5.97 3.84
N GLY A 47 -20.33 6.03 4.56
CA GLY A 47 -19.99 7.17 5.43
C GLY A 47 -19.18 8.26 4.73
N ILE A 48 -19.07 9.42 5.39
CA ILE A 48 -18.19 10.50 4.95
C ILE A 48 -16.78 10.19 5.49
N PRO A 49 -15.78 9.96 4.63
CA PRO A 49 -14.42 9.72 5.08
C PRO A 49 -13.74 11.00 5.57
N ASP A 50 -13.01 10.90 6.68
CA ASP A 50 -12.13 11.97 7.16
C ASP A 50 -10.79 12.02 6.40
N TYR A 51 -10.35 10.86 5.87
CA TYR A 51 -9.13 10.73 5.07
C TYR A 51 -9.28 9.61 4.03
N GLY A 52 -8.47 9.65 2.97
CA GLY A 52 -8.56 8.66 1.91
C GLY A 52 -7.66 8.94 0.71
N ALA A 53 -7.59 7.96 -0.18
CA ALA A 53 -6.95 8.07 -1.49
C ALA A 53 -8.02 8.02 -2.58
N TYR A 54 -8.04 9.07 -3.41
CA TYR A 54 -9.05 9.28 -4.46
C TYR A 54 -8.37 9.47 -5.81
N PHE A 55 -8.98 8.92 -6.85
CA PHE A 55 -8.42 8.82 -8.19
C PHE A 55 -9.44 9.27 -9.23
N PHE A 56 -8.98 9.96 -10.27
CA PHE A 56 -9.83 10.41 -11.36
C PHE A 56 -10.06 9.32 -12.41
N THR A 57 -9.10 8.40 -12.56
CA THR A 57 -9.18 7.32 -13.53
C THR A 57 -9.15 5.96 -12.86
N VAL A 58 -9.71 4.96 -13.56
CA VAL A 58 -9.67 3.57 -13.13
C VAL A 58 -8.24 3.04 -13.15
N ASP A 59 -7.42 3.48 -14.11
CA ASP A 59 -6.05 2.98 -14.27
C ASP A 59 -5.15 3.49 -13.13
N ASP A 60 -5.28 4.76 -12.72
CA ASP A 60 -4.57 5.27 -11.52
C ASP A 60 -4.93 4.49 -10.25
N LEU A 61 -6.22 4.13 -10.11
CA LEU A 61 -6.67 3.31 -8.98
C LEU A 61 -6.09 1.88 -9.05
N LYS A 62 -5.98 1.29 -10.24
CA LYS A 62 -5.40 -0.06 -10.41
C LYS A 62 -3.94 -0.06 -10.02
N ASP A 63 -3.15 0.88 -10.53
CA ASP A 63 -1.73 1.00 -10.22
C ASP A 63 -1.53 1.19 -8.71
N HIS A 64 -2.37 2.00 -8.08
CA HIS A 64 -2.36 2.16 -6.62
C HIS A 64 -2.74 0.88 -5.86
N LEU A 65 -3.73 0.12 -6.33
CA LEU A 65 -4.11 -1.17 -5.74
C LEU A 65 -3.03 -2.24 -5.92
N GLU A 66 -2.28 -2.20 -7.02
CA GLU A 66 -1.11 -3.05 -7.24
C GLU A 66 0.04 -2.66 -6.31
N ALA A 67 0.28 -1.36 -6.09
CA ALA A 67 1.27 -0.89 -5.13
C ALA A 67 1.01 -1.37 -3.69
N HIS A 68 -0.25 -1.60 -3.31
CA HIS A 68 -0.58 -2.25 -2.02
C HIS A 68 -0.10 -3.71 -1.94
N LYS A 69 -0.10 -4.44 -3.06
CA LYS A 69 0.44 -5.81 -3.14
C LYS A 69 1.97 -5.77 -3.07
N GLU A 70 2.55 -4.79 -3.75
CA GLU A 70 3.99 -4.52 -3.82
C GLU A 70 4.50 -3.80 -2.56
N SER A 71 4.04 -4.17 -1.36
CA SER A 71 4.70 -3.85 -0.09
C SER A 71 6.05 -4.61 0.01
N LEU A 72 6.89 -4.42 -1.00
CA LEU A 72 8.18 -5.07 -1.25
C LEU A 72 9.36 -4.16 -0.94
N TRP A 73 9.15 -2.87 -0.64
CA TRP A 73 10.20 -2.12 0.08
C TRP A 73 10.40 -2.66 1.51
N SER A 74 9.40 -3.35 2.06
CA SER A 74 9.46 -4.00 3.38
C SER A 74 10.08 -5.40 3.37
N LYS A 75 10.47 -5.96 2.21
CA LYS A 75 11.03 -7.32 2.14
C LYS A 75 12.44 -7.40 1.55
N LYS A 76 12.95 -6.34 0.90
CA LYS A 76 14.30 -6.38 0.33
C LYS A 76 15.39 -5.84 1.25
N THR A 77 15.10 -4.93 2.19
CA THR A 77 16.11 -4.46 3.15
C THR A 77 16.56 -5.57 4.11
N ARG A 78 15.64 -6.42 4.58
CA ARG A 78 16.00 -7.46 5.57
C ARG A 78 16.95 -8.55 5.06
N ARG A 79 16.91 -8.90 3.77
CA ARG A 79 17.82 -9.93 3.22
C ARG A 79 19.24 -9.41 3.01
N VAL A 80 19.39 -8.13 2.69
CA VAL A 80 20.72 -7.54 2.48
C VAL A 80 21.43 -7.31 3.81
N GLU A 81 20.68 -6.93 4.86
CA GLU A 81 21.24 -6.79 6.22
C GLU A 81 21.64 -8.13 6.84
N GLU A 82 20.84 -9.20 6.69
CA GLU A 82 21.20 -10.55 7.17
C GLU A 82 22.43 -11.11 6.42
N GLU A 83 22.57 -10.87 5.10
CA GLU A 83 23.74 -11.31 4.33
C GLU A 83 25.01 -10.50 4.66
N GLU A 84 24.92 -9.17 4.88
CA GLU A 84 26.06 -8.35 5.31
C GLU A 84 26.49 -8.61 6.76
N GLU A 85 25.56 -8.91 7.68
CA GLU A 85 25.89 -9.31 9.05
C GLU A 85 26.55 -10.70 9.09
N GLU A 86 26.04 -11.69 8.33
CA GLU A 86 26.67 -13.02 8.25
C GLU A 86 28.06 -12.98 7.61
N GLU A 87 28.30 -12.08 6.64
CA GLU A 87 29.62 -11.91 6.01
C GLU A 87 30.62 -11.23 6.97
N LYS A 88 30.20 -10.21 7.74
CA LYS A 88 31.06 -9.58 8.75
C LYS A 88 31.45 -10.52 9.89
N VAL A 89 30.50 -11.32 10.38
CA VAL A 89 30.77 -12.29 11.46
C VAL A 89 31.78 -13.34 11.01
N ARG A 90 31.72 -13.81 9.75
CA ARG A 90 32.71 -14.76 9.22
C ARG A 90 34.11 -14.16 9.07
N VAL A 91 34.21 -12.90 8.67
CA VAL A 91 35.50 -12.22 8.53
C VAL A 91 36.14 -11.97 9.90
N GLU A 92 35.35 -11.58 10.90
CA GLU A 92 35.85 -11.39 12.28
C GLU A 92 36.29 -12.72 12.94
N GLU A 93 35.60 -13.84 12.68
CA GLU A 93 36.02 -15.15 13.19
C GLU A 93 37.31 -15.68 12.52
N GLU A 94 37.53 -15.41 11.24
CA GLU A 94 38.76 -15.78 10.54
C GLU A 94 39.98 -14.95 10.99
N GLU A 95 39.78 -13.68 11.37
CA GLU A 95 40.86 -12.82 11.88
C GLU A 95 41.27 -13.18 13.34
N GLU A 96 40.34 -13.58 14.21
CA GLU A 96 40.68 -14.00 15.59
C GLU A 96 41.34 -15.40 15.69
N GLU A 97 41.11 -16.30 14.73
CA GLU A 97 41.80 -17.59 14.66
C GLU A 97 43.27 -17.46 14.23
N ASP A 98 43.60 -16.50 13.35
CA ASP A 98 44.98 -16.26 12.89
C ASP A 98 45.85 -15.59 13.98
N GLU A 99 45.26 -14.75 14.85
CA GLU A 99 45.97 -14.08 15.95
C GLU A 99 46.28 -14.97 17.17
N ASN A 100 45.65 -16.14 17.30
CA ASN A 100 45.90 -17.09 18.40
C ASN A 100 46.89 -18.22 18.06
N GLN A 101 47.57 -18.13 16.90
CA GLN A 101 48.50 -19.16 16.42
C GLN A 101 49.98 -18.74 16.40
N ASP A 102 50.38 -17.76 17.23
CA ASP A 102 51.78 -17.41 17.55
C ASP A 102 52.18 -17.82 18.99
#